data_AF-A0A8B8ZHZ5-F1
#
_entry.id   AF-A0A8B8ZHZ5-F1
#
_cell.length_a   1.000
_cell.length_b   1.000
_cell.length_c   1.000
_cell.angle_alpha   90.00
_cell.angle_beta   90.00
_cell.angle_gamma   90.00
#
_symmetry.space_group_name_H-M   'P 1'
#
loop_
_entity.id
_entity.type
_entity.pdbx_description
1 polymer ?
#
loop_
_entity_poly.entity_id
_entity_poly.type
_entity_poly.pdbx_seq_one_letter_code
_entity_poly.pdbx_strand_id
1 'polypeptide(L)'
;MVEEVKTEHGKDDRTQEVSLPSCSPDSESSCETTPKAIPGRTNGPTRRSMKGGWTDKEDDILVKAVKQLNRKNWKRIAELFPGRSDVQCLHRWQKVLNPELVKGAWTKEEDDCIVELVAKHGSKKWSVIAKSLPGRIGKQCRERWHNHLNPAIKKDAWTPEEEVTLMHSHQIYGNKWAEIAKFLPGR
;
A
#
# COMPACT_ATOMS: atom_id res chain seq x y z
N MET A 1 69.98 10.74 -16.74
CA MET A 1 69.43 12.11 -16.74
C MET A 1 68.82 12.31 -15.37
N VAL A 2 69.66 12.72 -14.41
CA VAL A 2 69.74 14.08 -13.82
C VAL A 2 68.52 14.39 -12.95
N GLU A 3 68.58 14.86 -11.72
CA GLU A 3 69.63 15.17 -10.73
C GLU A 3 68.86 15.37 -9.41
N GLU A 4 69.49 15.10 -8.26
CA GLU A 4 69.05 15.59 -6.95
C GLU A 4 69.20 17.11 -6.88
N VAL A 5 68.22 17.83 -6.30
CA VAL A 5 68.50 19.05 -5.52
C VAL A 5 67.65 19.03 -4.25
N LYS A 6 68.35 19.33 -3.15
CA LYS A 6 68.00 19.22 -1.75
C LYS A 6 67.74 20.63 -1.19
N THR A 7 67.06 20.69 -0.03
CA THR A 7 67.25 21.70 1.05
C THR A 7 66.53 23.06 0.89
N GLU A 8 65.88 23.72 1.87
CA GLU A 8 65.42 23.44 3.26
C GLU A 8 64.77 24.73 3.85
N HIS A 9 64.13 24.60 5.03
CA HIS A 9 63.74 25.62 6.06
C HIS A 9 62.53 26.54 5.80
N GLY A 10 61.58 26.77 6.72
CA GLY A 10 61.44 26.42 8.14
C GLY A 10 60.54 27.47 8.85
N LYS A 11 60.09 27.13 10.08
CA LYS A 11 59.43 27.93 11.14
C LYS A 11 57.92 27.69 11.31
N ASP A 12 57.49 26.92 12.31
CA ASP A 12 57.36 27.19 13.77
C ASP A 12 55.92 27.64 14.06
N ASP A 13 55.11 26.76 14.64
CA ASP A 13 54.84 26.62 16.08
C ASP A 13 53.62 27.46 16.49
N ARG A 14 52.61 26.78 17.06
CA ARG A 14 52.04 27.08 18.38
C ARG A 14 50.58 26.65 18.47
N THR A 15 50.40 25.51 19.12
CA THR A 15 49.22 25.08 19.86
C THR A 15 48.77 26.13 20.87
N GLN A 16 47.46 26.34 20.98
CA GLN A 16 46.86 26.77 22.24
C GLN A 16 45.42 26.24 22.35
N GLU A 17 45.27 25.24 23.21
CA GLU A 17 44.02 24.96 23.89
C GLU A 17 43.71 26.06 24.91
N VAL A 18 42.43 26.40 25.06
CA VAL A 18 41.92 26.94 26.33
C VAL A 18 40.50 26.46 26.60
N SER A 19 40.33 26.08 27.86
CA SER A 19 39.27 25.35 28.53
C SER A 19 37.91 26.05 28.66
N LEU A 20 36.91 25.19 28.91
CA LEU A 20 35.59 25.44 29.49
C LEU A 20 35.61 26.39 30.72
N PRO A 21 34.44 26.96 31.04
CA PRO A 21 34.00 26.97 32.43
C PRO A 21 32.65 26.26 32.60
N SER A 22 32.62 25.38 33.61
CA SER A 22 31.43 24.77 34.21
C SER A 22 30.76 25.73 35.20
N CYS A 23 29.43 25.74 35.26
CA CYS A 23 28.68 25.78 36.53
C CYS A 23 27.20 25.39 36.30
N SER A 24 26.73 24.36 37.00
CA SER A 24 25.32 23.97 37.22
C SER A 24 24.83 24.59 38.56
N PRO A 25 23.62 24.31 39.13
CA PRO A 25 22.31 23.89 38.62
C PRO A 25 21.10 24.76 39.15
N ASP A 26 19.88 24.33 38.79
CA ASP A 26 18.55 24.55 39.41
C ASP A 26 17.77 25.87 39.21
N SER A 27 16.68 25.82 38.42
CA SER A 27 15.31 25.61 38.91
C SER A 27 14.23 25.84 37.82
N GLU A 28 13.53 24.75 37.51
CA GLU A 28 12.09 24.62 37.22
C GLU A 28 11.35 25.72 36.42
N SER A 29 11.01 25.42 35.15
CA SER A 29 9.65 25.67 34.65
C SER A 29 9.34 24.73 33.48
N SER A 30 8.52 23.74 33.79
CA SER A 30 7.98 22.74 32.87
C SER A 30 7.02 23.37 31.85
N CYS A 31 7.19 23.04 30.57
CA CYS A 31 6.06 22.85 29.67
C CYS A 31 6.43 21.84 28.58
N GLU A 32 6.37 20.56 28.95
CA GLU A 32 6.15 19.48 28.00
C GLU A 32 4.94 19.82 27.11
N THR A 33 5.15 19.91 25.79
CA THR A 33 4.07 19.73 24.84
C THR A 33 4.35 18.46 24.05
N THR A 34 3.97 17.34 24.66
CA THR A 34 3.76 16.09 23.96
C THR A 34 2.75 16.31 22.82
N PRO A 35 3.04 15.92 21.57
CA PRO A 35 2.02 15.95 20.53
C PRO A 35 0.94 14.91 20.88
N LYS A 36 -0.24 15.42 21.24
CA LYS A 36 -1.45 14.66 21.55
C LYS A 36 -1.72 13.63 20.45
N ALA A 37 -1.89 12.38 20.87
CA ALA A 37 -2.45 11.32 20.05
C ALA A 37 -3.75 11.81 19.40
N ILE A 38 -3.76 11.86 18.06
CA ILE A 38 -4.94 12.23 17.29
C ILE A 38 -6.00 11.14 17.52
N PRO A 39 -7.18 11.47 18.07
CA PRO A 39 -8.24 10.49 18.28
C PRO A 39 -8.62 9.85 16.96
N GLY A 40 -8.72 8.53 16.99
CA GLY A 40 -8.95 7.68 15.85
C GLY A 40 -10.14 8.11 15.00
N ARG A 41 -9.98 7.84 13.71
CA ARG A 41 -10.93 7.89 12.60
C ARG A 41 -12.35 7.45 13.00
N THR A 42 -13.21 8.39 13.41
CA THR A 42 -14.63 8.14 13.63
C THR A 42 -15.36 8.11 12.28
N ASN A 43 -15.78 6.90 11.89
CA ASN A 43 -16.86 6.59 10.96
C ASN A 43 -16.79 7.25 9.57
N GLY A 44 -16.03 6.60 8.66
CA GLY A 44 -16.32 6.71 7.23
C GLY A 44 -17.69 6.10 6.89
N PRO A 45 -18.28 6.38 5.72
CA PRO A 45 -19.62 5.92 5.37
C PRO A 45 -19.69 4.39 5.46
N THR A 46 -20.40 3.88 6.47
CA THR A 46 -20.56 2.44 6.70
C THR A 46 -21.51 1.88 5.66
N ARG A 47 -21.04 1.66 4.44
CA ARG A 47 -21.73 0.76 3.51
C ARG A 47 -21.30 -0.67 3.83
N ARG A 48 -21.72 -1.16 5.00
CA ARG A 48 -21.50 -2.56 5.39
C ARG A 48 -22.84 -3.24 5.61
N SER A 49 -22.97 -4.41 4.98
CA SER A 49 -24.01 -5.41 5.21
C SER A 49 -24.41 -5.47 6.69
N MET A 50 -25.71 -5.56 6.97
CA MET A 50 -26.25 -5.61 8.35
C MET A 50 -25.73 -6.81 9.15
N LYS A 51 -25.22 -7.85 8.48
CA LYS A 51 -24.37 -8.89 9.08
C LYS A 51 -22.91 -8.60 8.80
N GLY A 52 -22.09 -8.70 9.84
CA GLY A 52 -20.63 -8.55 9.81
C GLY A 52 -19.92 -9.44 8.77
N GLY A 53 -18.59 -9.36 8.75
CA GLY A 53 -17.74 -10.13 7.84
C GLY A 53 -18.09 -11.64 7.83
N TRP A 54 -17.71 -12.32 6.76
CA TRP A 54 -17.81 -13.79 6.71
C TRP A 54 -16.93 -14.39 7.79
N THR A 55 -17.50 -15.29 8.60
CA THR A 55 -16.76 -16.04 9.62
C THR A 55 -16.14 -17.29 9.01
N ASP A 56 -15.10 -17.82 9.65
CA ASP A 56 -14.44 -19.05 9.18
C ASP A 56 -15.42 -20.24 9.15
N LYS A 57 -16.33 -20.30 10.13
CA LYS A 57 -17.41 -21.31 10.15
C LYS A 57 -18.33 -21.18 8.93
N GLU A 58 -18.69 -19.96 8.55
CA GLU A 58 -19.51 -19.74 7.35
C GLU A 58 -18.74 -20.15 6.08
N ASP A 59 -17.44 -19.83 6.01
CA ASP A 59 -16.60 -20.23 4.88
C ASP A 59 -16.46 -21.76 4.78
N ASP A 60 -16.29 -22.46 5.90
CA ASP A 60 -16.22 -23.92 5.95
C ASP A 60 -17.52 -24.57 5.44
N ILE A 61 -18.67 -24.04 5.88
CA ILE A 61 -19.98 -24.49 5.40
C ILE A 61 -20.08 -24.23 3.90
N LEU A 62 -19.63 -23.06 3.42
CA LEU A 62 -19.73 -22.69 2.01
C LEU A 62 -18.85 -23.62 1.14
N VAL A 63 -17.64 -23.93 1.60
CA VAL A 63 -16.74 -24.88 0.93
C VAL A 63 -17.34 -26.27 0.86
N LYS A 64 -17.89 -26.78 1.97
CA LYS A 64 -18.54 -28.10 2.00
C LYS A 64 -19.77 -28.14 1.10
N ALA A 65 -20.63 -27.13 1.17
CA ALA A 65 -21.86 -27.04 0.38
C ALA A 65 -21.56 -26.98 -1.13
N VAL A 66 -20.55 -26.20 -1.54
CA VAL A 66 -20.16 -26.10 -2.95
C VAL A 66 -19.59 -27.42 -3.49
N LYS A 67 -18.83 -28.16 -2.68
CA LYS A 67 -18.34 -29.51 -3.03
C LYS A 67 -19.49 -30.52 -3.20
N GLN A 68 -20.51 -30.46 -2.35
CA GLN A 68 -21.65 -31.39 -2.39
C GLN A 68 -22.67 -31.06 -3.49
N LEU A 69 -22.92 -29.78 -3.76
CA LEU A 69 -23.98 -29.30 -4.67
C LEU A 69 -23.45 -28.90 -6.06
N ASN A 70 -22.22 -29.30 -6.39
CA ASN A 70 -21.59 -29.20 -7.71
C ASN A 70 -21.63 -27.78 -8.35
N ARG A 71 -21.43 -26.72 -7.55
CA ARG A 71 -21.27 -25.30 -7.97
C ARG A 71 -22.44 -24.64 -8.73
N LYS A 72 -23.63 -25.24 -8.81
CA LYS A 72 -24.71 -24.72 -9.68
C LYS A 72 -25.97 -24.25 -8.98
N ASN A 73 -26.21 -24.65 -7.73
CA ASN A 73 -27.47 -24.34 -7.04
C ASN A 73 -27.27 -23.40 -5.84
N TRP A 74 -26.92 -22.14 -6.11
CA TRP A 74 -26.63 -21.12 -5.08
C TRP A 74 -27.81 -20.80 -4.18
N LYS A 75 -29.04 -20.93 -4.67
CA LYS A 75 -30.26 -20.80 -3.86
C LYS A 75 -30.29 -21.82 -2.73
N ARG A 76 -30.01 -23.09 -3.04
CA ARG A 76 -29.95 -24.17 -2.05
C ARG A 76 -28.78 -24.00 -1.09
N ILE A 77 -27.65 -23.50 -1.57
CA ILE A 77 -26.50 -23.18 -0.71
C ILE A 77 -26.87 -22.08 0.29
N ALA A 78 -27.59 -21.04 -0.14
CA ALA A 78 -27.98 -19.92 0.71
C ALA A 78 -28.91 -20.32 1.87
N GLU A 79 -29.71 -21.38 1.72
CA GLU A 79 -30.57 -21.90 2.79
C GLU A 79 -29.78 -22.37 4.02
N LEU A 80 -28.49 -22.71 3.86
CA LEU A 80 -27.60 -23.07 4.96
C LEU A 80 -27.11 -21.85 5.76
N PHE A 81 -27.37 -20.63 5.26
CA PHE A 81 -26.87 -19.39 5.83
C PHE A 81 -28.02 -18.46 6.22
N PRO A 82 -28.39 -18.38 7.51
CA PRO A 82 -29.41 -17.42 7.92
C PRO A 82 -28.90 -16.00 7.61
N GLY A 83 -29.67 -15.24 6.83
CA GLY A 83 -29.35 -13.84 6.48
C GLY A 83 -28.18 -13.64 5.53
N ARG A 84 -27.73 -14.67 4.80
CA ARG A 84 -26.92 -14.48 3.58
C ARG A 84 -27.75 -14.78 2.35
N SER A 85 -27.61 -13.99 1.30
CA SER A 85 -28.23 -14.31 0.01
C SER A 85 -27.36 -15.23 -0.84
N ASP A 86 -27.98 -15.91 -1.79
CA ASP A 86 -27.33 -16.70 -2.83
C ASP A 86 -26.26 -15.92 -3.60
N VAL A 87 -26.54 -14.65 -3.92
CA VAL A 87 -25.58 -13.74 -4.56
C VAL A 87 -24.38 -13.48 -3.64
N GLN A 88 -24.57 -13.37 -2.33
CA GLN A 88 -23.46 -13.20 -1.40
C GLN A 88 -22.60 -14.46 -1.30
N CYS A 89 -23.21 -15.65 -1.24
CA CYS A 89 -22.51 -16.93 -1.28
C CYS A 89 -21.70 -17.08 -2.58
N LEU A 90 -22.31 -16.77 -3.73
CA LEU A 90 -21.66 -16.78 -5.04
C LEU A 90 -20.45 -15.85 -5.06
N HIS A 91 -20.62 -14.60 -4.63
CA HIS A 91 -19.54 -13.62 -4.61
C HIS A 91 -18.42 -14.04 -3.65
N ARG A 92 -18.75 -14.58 -2.47
CA ARG A 92 -17.76 -15.07 -1.51
C ARG A 92 -16.95 -16.21 -2.12
N TRP A 93 -17.62 -17.15 -2.77
CA TRP A 93 -16.96 -18.25 -3.48
C TRP A 93 -16.05 -17.73 -4.60
N GLN A 94 -16.61 -17.01 -5.58
CA GLN A 94 -15.89 -16.57 -6.78
C GLN A 94 -14.71 -15.64 -6.50
N LYS A 95 -14.75 -14.87 -5.40
CA LYS A 95 -13.75 -13.82 -5.13
C LYS A 95 -12.79 -14.15 -3.98
N VAL A 96 -13.07 -15.19 -3.17
CA VAL A 96 -12.28 -15.44 -1.95
C VAL A 96 -11.97 -16.93 -1.74
N LEU A 97 -12.97 -17.80 -1.86
CA LEU A 97 -12.84 -19.22 -1.47
C LEU A 97 -12.56 -20.18 -2.61
N ASN A 98 -12.81 -19.79 -3.87
CA ASN A 98 -12.55 -20.67 -5.01
C ASN A 98 -11.07 -21.09 -5.03
N PRO A 99 -10.75 -22.40 -4.93
CA PRO A 99 -9.37 -22.89 -4.95
C PRO A 99 -8.60 -22.57 -6.23
N GLU A 100 -9.30 -22.30 -7.32
CA GLU A 100 -8.70 -21.87 -8.59
C GLU A 100 -8.11 -20.45 -8.52
N LEU A 101 -8.37 -19.69 -7.44
CA LEU A 101 -7.83 -18.34 -7.26
C LEU A 101 -6.38 -18.37 -6.80
N VAL A 102 -5.52 -17.64 -7.50
CA VAL A 102 -4.10 -17.49 -7.16
C VAL A 102 -3.93 -16.35 -6.17
N LYS A 103 -3.45 -16.68 -4.96
CA LYS A 103 -3.18 -15.72 -3.87
C LYS A 103 -1.68 -15.39 -3.71
N GLY A 104 -0.82 -16.01 -4.51
CA GLY A 104 0.64 -15.91 -4.38
C GLY A 104 1.29 -14.81 -5.21
N ALA A 105 2.62 -14.84 -5.23
CA ALA A 105 3.50 -13.94 -5.98
C ALA A 105 3.13 -13.89 -7.48
N TRP A 106 3.42 -12.75 -8.10
CA TRP A 106 3.25 -12.57 -9.54
C TRP A 106 4.45 -13.12 -10.28
N THR A 107 4.22 -13.90 -11.34
CA THR A 107 5.29 -14.31 -12.24
C THR A 107 5.56 -13.24 -13.29
N LYS A 108 6.73 -13.31 -13.91
CA LYS A 108 7.10 -12.36 -14.96
C LYS A 108 6.16 -12.47 -16.17
N GLU A 109 5.75 -13.68 -16.51
CA GLU A 109 4.83 -13.96 -17.61
C GLU A 109 3.45 -13.34 -17.36
N GLU A 110 2.97 -13.40 -16.10
CA GLU A 110 1.73 -12.74 -15.72
C GLU A 110 1.85 -11.21 -15.82
N ASP A 111 2.97 -10.64 -15.36
CA ASP A 111 3.23 -9.20 -15.44
C ASP A 111 3.32 -8.72 -16.91
N ASP A 112 4.07 -9.44 -17.75
CA ASP A 112 4.22 -9.16 -19.18
C ASP A 112 2.85 -9.20 -19.88
N CYS A 113 2.02 -10.19 -19.55
CA CYS A 113 0.65 -10.29 -20.06
C CYS A 113 -0.22 -9.09 -19.63
N ILE A 114 -0.12 -8.63 -18.37
CA ILE A 114 -0.83 -7.41 -17.94
C ILE A 114 -0.36 -6.21 -18.75
N VAL A 115 0.95 -6.03 -18.91
CA VAL A 115 1.52 -4.88 -19.64
C VAL A 115 1.01 -4.85 -21.07
N GLU A 116 1.07 -5.97 -21.79
CA GLU A 116 0.59 -6.09 -23.16
C GLU A 116 -0.91 -5.79 -23.27
N LEU A 117 -1.72 -6.38 -22.38
CA LEU A 117 -3.17 -6.20 -22.42
C LEU A 117 -3.60 -4.79 -22.01
N VAL A 118 -2.89 -4.13 -21.10
CA VAL A 118 -3.13 -2.72 -20.78
C VAL A 118 -2.75 -1.83 -21.96
N ALA A 119 -1.65 -2.11 -22.66
CA ALA A 119 -1.31 -1.38 -23.89
C ALA A 119 -2.41 -1.54 -24.97
N LYS A 120 -2.99 -2.74 -25.09
CA LYS A 120 -4.03 -3.04 -26.10
C LYS A 120 -5.43 -2.54 -25.73
N HIS A 121 -5.82 -2.56 -24.46
CA HIS A 121 -7.20 -2.34 -24.02
C HIS A 121 -7.39 -1.12 -23.10
N GLY A 122 -6.29 -0.53 -22.65
CA GLY A 122 -6.25 0.53 -21.66
C GLY A 122 -6.42 0.05 -20.22
N SER A 123 -6.04 0.90 -19.26
CA SER A 123 -6.02 0.64 -17.81
C SER A 123 -7.41 0.77 -17.14
N LYS A 124 -8.49 0.45 -17.85
CA LYS A 124 -9.88 0.53 -17.32
C LYS A 124 -10.62 -0.80 -17.37
N LYS A 125 -10.27 -1.70 -18.29
CA LYS A 125 -11.02 -2.93 -18.59
C LYS A 125 -10.46 -4.16 -17.85
N TRP A 126 -10.29 -4.06 -16.53
CA TRP A 126 -9.62 -5.09 -15.72
C TRP A 126 -10.28 -6.47 -15.76
N SER A 127 -11.62 -6.53 -15.85
CA SER A 127 -12.34 -7.80 -16.01
C SER A 127 -12.07 -8.50 -17.34
N VAL A 128 -11.67 -7.75 -18.37
CA VAL A 128 -11.26 -8.33 -19.66
C VAL A 128 -9.85 -8.86 -19.55
N ILE A 129 -8.93 -8.09 -18.97
CA ILE A 129 -7.53 -8.47 -18.76
C ILE A 129 -7.44 -9.77 -17.94
N ALA A 130 -8.21 -9.85 -16.85
CA ALA A 130 -8.22 -11.04 -15.99
C ALA A 130 -8.70 -12.33 -16.68
N LYS A 131 -9.40 -12.27 -17.81
CA LYS A 131 -9.80 -13.48 -18.55
C LYS A 131 -8.61 -14.20 -19.16
N SER A 132 -7.51 -13.48 -19.42
CA SER A 132 -6.28 -14.03 -19.98
C SER A 132 -5.32 -14.54 -18.89
N LEU A 133 -5.64 -14.32 -17.61
CA LEU A 133 -4.79 -14.68 -16.47
C LEU A 133 -5.53 -15.70 -15.59
N PRO A 134 -5.27 -17.01 -15.76
CA PRO A 134 -5.99 -18.04 -15.04
C PRO A 134 -5.81 -17.87 -13.52
N GLY A 135 -6.93 -17.86 -12.80
CA GLY A 135 -6.95 -17.74 -11.34
C GLY A 135 -6.66 -16.33 -10.80
N ARG A 136 -6.32 -15.34 -11.63
CA ARG A 136 -6.25 -13.93 -11.23
C ARG A 136 -7.56 -13.22 -11.48
N ILE A 137 -7.94 -12.32 -10.58
CA ILE A 137 -9.14 -11.48 -10.74
C ILE A 137 -8.78 -10.06 -11.16
N GLY A 138 -9.72 -9.37 -11.81
CA GLY A 138 -9.49 -8.00 -12.30
C GLY A 138 -9.04 -7.02 -11.21
N LYS A 139 -9.50 -7.19 -9.97
CA LYS A 139 -9.02 -6.39 -8.83
C LYS A 139 -7.51 -6.57 -8.62
N GLN A 140 -7.01 -7.81 -8.65
CA GLN A 140 -5.58 -8.09 -8.49
C GLN A 140 -4.77 -7.51 -9.64
N CYS A 141 -5.26 -7.64 -10.88
CA CYS A 141 -4.61 -7.07 -12.06
C CYS A 141 -4.50 -5.55 -11.97
N ARG A 142 -5.60 -4.87 -11.57
CA ARG A 142 -5.60 -3.42 -11.36
C ARG A 142 -4.57 -3.00 -10.31
N GLU A 143 -4.58 -3.67 -9.17
CA GLU A 143 -3.66 -3.40 -8.06
C GLU A 143 -2.20 -3.56 -8.53
N ARG A 144 -1.90 -4.67 -9.21
CA ARG A 144 -0.57 -4.97 -9.73
C ARG A 144 -0.09 -3.89 -10.71
N TRP A 145 -0.96 -3.47 -11.62
CA TRP A 145 -0.65 -2.40 -12.57
C TRP A 145 -0.33 -1.07 -11.87
N HIS A 146 -1.24 -0.57 -11.04
CA HIS A 146 -1.11 0.78 -10.47
C HIS A 146 -0.02 0.88 -9.40
N ASN A 147 0.40 -0.23 -8.79
CA ASN A 147 1.40 -0.21 -7.73
C ASN A 147 2.80 -0.66 -8.20
N HIS A 148 2.90 -1.44 -9.29
CA HIS A 148 4.19 -2.04 -9.67
C HIS A 148 4.57 -1.92 -11.14
N LEU A 149 3.61 -2.03 -12.07
CA LEU A 149 3.89 -2.15 -13.50
C LEU A 149 3.74 -0.86 -14.29
N ASN A 150 2.92 0.09 -13.82
CA ASN A 150 2.72 1.35 -14.51
C ASN A 150 4.04 2.15 -14.55
N PRO A 151 4.56 2.49 -15.73
CA PRO A 151 5.82 3.23 -15.85
C PRO A 151 5.79 4.62 -15.20
N ALA A 152 4.59 5.19 -14.98
CA ALA A 152 4.44 6.48 -14.33
C ALA A 152 4.67 6.44 -12.80
N ILE A 153 4.88 5.26 -12.21
CA ILE A 153 5.11 5.13 -10.77
C ILE A 153 6.55 5.52 -10.43
N LYS A 154 6.71 6.48 -9.52
CA LYS A 154 8.01 6.85 -8.96
C LYS A 154 8.35 5.97 -7.77
N LYS A 155 9.50 5.31 -7.83
CA LYS A 155 10.01 4.44 -6.75
C LYS A 155 11.14 5.10 -5.94
N ASP A 156 11.53 6.31 -6.33
CA ASP A 156 12.59 7.06 -5.69
C ASP A 156 12.14 7.64 -4.33
N ALA A 157 13.10 8.12 -3.54
CA ALA A 157 12.84 8.83 -2.30
C ALA A 157 11.92 10.05 -2.52
N TRP A 158 11.20 10.45 -1.47
CA TRP A 158 10.40 11.67 -1.50
C TRP A 158 11.31 12.88 -1.64
N THR A 159 10.94 13.80 -2.53
CA THR A 159 11.65 15.08 -2.63
C THR A 159 11.04 16.09 -1.66
N PRO A 160 11.83 17.08 -1.18
CA PRO A 160 11.30 18.12 -0.30
C PRO A 160 10.10 18.86 -0.91
N GLU A 161 10.07 19.04 -2.23
CA GLU A 161 8.96 19.68 -2.94
C GLU A 161 7.68 18.84 -2.89
N GLU A 162 7.81 17.52 -3.03
CA GLU A 162 6.70 16.58 -2.90
C GLU A 162 6.17 16.55 -1.45
N GLU A 163 7.07 16.60 -0.46
CA GLU A 163 6.69 16.68 0.96
C GLU A 163 5.94 17.98 1.27
N VAL A 164 6.44 19.13 0.80
CA VAL A 164 5.76 20.43 0.94
C VAL A 164 4.38 20.40 0.27
N THR A 165 4.30 19.84 -0.94
CA THR A 165 3.03 19.70 -1.67
C THR A 165 2.03 18.83 -0.90
N LEU A 166 2.51 17.73 -0.31
CA LEU A 166 1.72 16.82 0.51
C LEU A 166 1.18 17.53 1.76
N MET A 167 2.05 18.24 2.50
CA MET A 167 1.66 18.98 3.71
C MET A 167 0.62 20.06 3.39
N HIS A 168 0.87 20.88 2.37
CA HIS A 168 -0.05 21.93 1.95
C HIS A 168 -1.40 21.37 1.49
N SER A 169 -1.38 20.31 0.68
CA SER A 169 -2.59 19.66 0.20
C SER A 169 -3.37 18.99 1.36
N HIS A 170 -2.69 18.39 2.34
CA HIS A 170 -3.34 17.83 3.52
C HIS A 170 -3.99 18.90 4.40
N GLN A 171 -3.38 20.07 4.53
CA GLN A 171 -3.98 21.20 5.24
C GLN A 171 -5.29 21.68 4.60
N ILE A 172 -5.38 21.66 3.26
CA ILE A 172 -6.57 22.09 2.51
C ILE A 172 -7.65 21.00 2.48
N TYR A 173 -7.27 19.77 2.17
CA TYR A 173 -8.21 18.68 1.85
C TYR A 173 -8.42 17.69 3.00
N GLY A 174 -7.59 17.72 4.03
CA GLY A 174 -7.59 16.77 5.15
C GLY A 174 -7.31 15.34 4.67
N ASN A 175 -8.05 14.36 5.21
CA ASN A 175 -7.85 12.94 4.89
C ASN A 175 -8.43 12.49 3.55
N LYS A 176 -8.61 13.40 2.59
CA LYS A 176 -9.09 13.11 1.23
C LYS A 176 -7.92 12.70 0.34
N TRP A 177 -7.29 11.57 0.64
CA TRP A 177 -6.09 11.07 -0.05
C TRP A 177 -6.22 10.97 -1.57
N ALA A 178 -7.41 10.61 -2.08
CA ALA A 178 -7.65 10.56 -3.52
C ALA A 178 -7.64 11.94 -4.20
N GLU A 179 -7.95 13.02 -3.48
CA GLU A 179 -7.78 14.39 -3.96
C GLU A 179 -6.32 14.83 -3.88
N ILE A 180 -5.65 14.54 -2.76
CA ILE A 180 -4.23 14.87 -2.56
C ILE A 180 -3.34 14.19 -3.61
N ALA A 181 -3.60 12.93 -3.94
CA ALA A 181 -2.83 12.18 -4.93
C ALA A 181 -2.82 12.82 -6.33
N LYS A 182 -3.80 13.67 -6.67
CA LYS A 182 -3.82 14.39 -7.95
C LYS A 182 -2.70 15.42 -8.08
N PHE A 183 -2.18 15.91 -6.95
CA PHE A 183 -1.08 16.87 -6.90
C PHE A 183 0.31 16.21 -6.83
N LEU A 184 0.36 14.88 -6.67
CA LEU A 184 1.58 14.11 -6.51
C LEU A 184 1.70 13.07 -7.64
N PRO A 185 2.00 13.51 -8.87
CA PRO A 185 2.03 12.62 -10.02
C PRO A 185 3.10 11.53 -9.85
N GLY A 186 2.64 10.28 -9.92
CA GLY A 186 3.48 9.09 -9.78
C GLY A 186 3.65 8.57 -8.35
N ARG A 187 2.94 9.14 -7.36
CA ARG A 187 2.88 8.66 -5.97
C ARG A 187 1.58 7.94 -5.64
#